data_AF-A0A6I8TIV5-F1
#
_entry.id   AF-A0A6I8TIV5-F1
#
_cell.length_a   1.000
_cell.length_b   1.000
_cell.length_c   1.000
_cell.angle_alpha   90.00
_cell.angle_beta   90.00
_cell.angle_gamma   90.00
#
_symmetry.space_group_name_H-M   'P 1'
#
loop_
_entity.id
_entity.type
_entity.pdbx_description
1 polymer ?
#
loop_
_entity_poly.entity_id
_entity_poly.type
_entity_poly.pdbx_seq_one_letter_code
_entity_poly.pdbx_strand_id
1 'polypeptide(L)'
;MFRARLLIALLLFNCLLISTVRCDEDKSSSVEESSPEDVDKHNQQVGESLISAQLNAVIDLYKQEDPVGLPGATVPDPMPIPEIKQSFSIAKMHMKNVLAYGLSKFRIKMFKTELNTMKVQTGVQIDEMLVKGNYTMSTFFNRAEGPFTVVLKNVMTKGNVSLSVDRDGKVRTQDISLDIAFDDMSMDFQNLGFMGSIFQSVVNSASNLVFDTIKPFMLSEAYSKIRAEIDTRVENMTTEYNIVFPNSISPLDMAIGEARTLVRNKKFDPYLIPDYNTTAGIFGMHTSHTWIRGVSSFYRYGAIGILMQNNTVALTMQVGTQRIMGSTQWEVSVGRGMVSRAGQAQFTVEHIKVSFEVQQPLDLRRKPKLNDIQLELGNIQVRCDGAGTLDYVVEAVVNILPNLLRYQIMDAIENPLKTRVQEKLDCINVEQMIKKHVVEYEKRGFDMEVDFKLC
;
A
#
# COMPACT_ATOMS: atom_id res chain seq x y z
N MET A 1 12.53 -5.58 -22.76
CA MET A 1 12.39 -4.20 -22.25
C MET A 1 10.91 -3.89 -22.09
N PHE A 2 10.49 -3.45 -20.91
CA PHE A 2 9.09 -3.44 -20.45
C PHE A 2 8.71 -2.02 -20.04
N ARG A 3 7.60 -1.49 -20.57
CA ARG A 3 6.98 -0.23 -20.15
C ARG A 3 5.81 -0.56 -19.24
N ALA A 4 6.06 -0.67 -17.94
CA ALA A 4 5.05 -1.04 -16.94
C ALA A 4 4.22 0.17 -16.47
N ARG A 5 3.84 1.06 -17.39
CA ARG A 5 3.33 2.40 -17.05
C ARG A 5 2.18 2.36 -16.04
N LEU A 6 1.22 1.43 -16.20
CA LEU A 6 0.04 1.34 -15.33
C LEU A 6 0.34 0.70 -13.95
N LEU A 7 1.22 -0.31 -13.92
CA LEU A 7 1.67 -0.99 -12.70
C LEU A 7 2.56 -0.08 -11.84
N ILE A 8 3.44 0.68 -12.50
CA ILE A 8 4.27 1.72 -11.88
C ILE A 8 3.39 2.90 -11.44
N ALA A 9 2.37 3.29 -12.21
CA ALA A 9 1.34 4.27 -11.79
C ALA A 9 0.59 3.83 -10.54
N LEU A 10 0.14 2.58 -10.45
CA LEU A 10 -0.49 2.06 -9.24
C LEU A 10 0.45 2.00 -8.03
N LEU A 11 1.70 1.56 -8.22
CA LEU A 11 2.69 1.51 -7.13
C LEU A 11 3.13 2.90 -6.67
N LEU A 12 3.33 3.85 -7.59
CA LEU A 12 3.66 5.23 -7.25
C LEU A 12 2.48 6.00 -6.70
N PHE A 13 1.25 5.73 -7.13
CA PHE A 13 0.04 6.29 -6.51
C PHE A 13 -0.03 5.95 -5.02
N ASN A 14 0.44 4.75 -4.63
CA ASN A 14 0.55 4.35 -3.23
C ASN A 14 1.70 5.04 -2.49
N CYS A 15 2.85 5.19 -3.12
CA CYS A 15 4.00 5.91 -2.53
C CYS A 15 3.75 7.43 -2.44
N LEU A 16 3.01 8.01 -3.38
CA LEU A 16 2.69 9.45 -3.45
C LEU A 16 1.68 9.86 -2.37
N LEU A 17 0.80 8.94 -1.94
CA LEU A 17 -0.09 9.14 -0.79
C LEU A 17 0.67 9.17 0.55
N ILE A 18 1.91 8.68 0.59
CA ILE A 18 2.78 8.75 1.78
C ILE A 18 3.50 10.11 1.86
N SER A 19 3.72 10.79 0.73
CA SER A 19 4.47 12.05 0.67
C SER A 19 3.60 13.32 0.64
N THR A 20 2.31 13.24 0.97
CA THR A 20 1.36 14.38 0.97
C THR A 20 1.52 15.31 2.19
N VAL A 21 2.75 15.71 2.49
CA VAL A 21 3.03 16.76 3.47
C VAL A 21 4.05 17.74 2.87
N ARG A 22 3.66 18.43 1.80
CA ARG A 22 4.37 19.63 1.37
C ARG A 22 3.35 20.75 1.30
N CYS A 23 3.17 21.48 2.39
CA CYS A 23 2.54 22.80 2.32
C CYS A 23 3.59 23.74 1.74
N ASP A 24 3.38 24.23 0.53
CA ASP A 24 4.18 25.33 -0.02
C ASP A 24 3.82 26.65 0.70
N GLU A 25 4.83 27.38 1.14
CA GLU A 25 4.73 28.80 1.48
C GLU A 25 4.96 29.62 0.21
N ASP A 26 4.04 30.54 -0.07
CA ASP A 26 4.15 31.55 -1.13
C ASP A 26 5.51 32.27 -1.06
N LYS A 27 6.37 32.04 -2.06
CA LYS A 27 7.54 32.88 -2.31
C LYS A 27 7.31 33.76 -3.52
N SER A 28 6.86 34.98 -3.25
CA SER A 28 7.09 36.11 -4.15
C SER A 28 8.57 36.52 -4.08
N SER A 29 9.34 36.32 -5.15
CA SER A 29 10.55 37.12 -5.39
C SER A 29 10.94 37.09 -6.86
N SER A 30 10.76 38.25 -7.50
CA SER A 30 11.48 38.84 -8.65
C SER A 30 12.28 37.92 -9.57
N VAL A 31 11.78 37.78 -10.80
CA VAL A 31 12.45 37.21 -11.97
C VAL A 31 13.54 38.17 -12.47
N GLU A 32 14.79 37.71 -12.50
CA GLU A 32 15.81 38.23 -13.43
C GLU A 32 15.96 37.23 -14.59
N GLU A 33 15.91 37.76 -15.82
CA GLU A 33 15.88 36.99 -17.07
C GLU A 33 17.20 36.24 -17.31
N SER A 34 17.09 34.92 -17.53
CA SER A 34 18.13 34.10 -18.16
C SER A 34 17.50 33.22 -19.24
N SER A 35 18.30 32.87 -20.25
CA SER A 35 17.86 32.38 -21.56
C SER A 35 17.12 31.02 -21.53
N PRO A 36 16.21 30.77 -22.51
CA PRO A 36 15.28 29.63 -22.48
C PRO A 36 15.92 28.23 -22.44
N GLU A 37 17.17 28.08 -22.89
CA GLU A 37 17.85 26.78 -22.97
C GLU A 37 18.58 26.37 -21.67
N ASP A 38 18.89 27.32 -20.78
CA ASP A 38 19.53 27.04 -19.48
C ASP A 38 18.49 26.79 -18.37
N VAL A 39 17.26 27.30 -18.54
CA VAL A 39 16.15 27.10 -17.60
C VAL A 39 15.68 25.64 -17.59
N ASP A 40 15.63 24.97 -18.75
CA ASP A 40 15.16 23.58 -18.85
C ASP A 40 16.15 22.56 -18.25
N LYS A 41 17.45 22.77 -18.47
CA LYS A 41 18.50 21.91 -17.88
C LYS A 41 18.68 22.14 -16.38
N HIS A 42 18.55 23.38 -15.92
CA HIS A 42 18.63 23.69 -14.50
C HIS A 42 17.41 23.15 -13.73
N ASN A 43 16.20 23.25 -14.31
CA ASN A 43 15.00 22.70 -13.71
C ASN A 43 14.97 21.16 -13.69
N GLN A 44 15.51 20.49 -14.72
CA GLN A 44 15.71 19.04 -14.70
C GLN A 44 16.73 18.61 -13.63
N GLN A 45 17.89 19.27 -13.52
CA GLN A 45 18.89 18.93 -12.49
C GLN A 45 18.42 19.23 -11.05
N VAL A 46 17.60 20.27 -10.85
CA VAL A 46 17.01 20.58 -9.55
C VAL A 46 15.92 19.57 -9.19
N GLY A 47 15.09 19.14 -10.15
CA GLY A 47 14.10 18.07 -9.99
C GLY A 47 14.73 16.68 -9.72
N GLU A 48 15.81 16.35 -10.44
CA GLU A 48 16.65 15.14 -10.28
C GLU A 48 17.29 15.01 -8.88
N SER A 49 17.31 16.09 -8.09
CA SER A 49 17.93 16.09 -6.75
C SER A 49 16.94 15.94 -5.59
N LEU A 50 15.63 16.12 -5.81
CA LEU A 50 14.65 16.26 -4.73
C LEU A 50 14.02 14.94 -4.28
N ILE A 51 13.62 14.05 -5.19
CA ILE A 51 12.92 12.79 -4.84
C ILE A 51 13.92 11.79 -4.26
N SER A 52 15.08 11.64 -4.90
CA SER A 52 16.17 10.80 -4.43
C SER A 52 16.71 11.26 -3.07
N ALA A 53 16.91 12.57 -2.86
CA ALA A 53 17.32 13.10 -1.57
C ALA A 53 16.25 12.89 -0.49
N GLN A 54 14.97 13.15 -0.81
CA GLN A 54 13.87 12.94 0.13
C GLN A 54 13.75 11.47 0.53
N LEU A 55 13.84 10.56 -0.43
CA LEU A 55 13.76 9.14 -0.16
C LEU A 55 14.95 8.64 0.65
N ASN A 56 16.17 9.10 0.34
CA ASN A 56 17.34 8.78 1.15
C ASN A 56 17.18 9.25 2.60
N ALA A 57 16.64 10.46 2.79
CA ALA A 57 16.38 10.97 4.14
C ALA A 57 15.33 10.11 4.88
N VAL A 58 14.26 9.67 4.21
CA VAL A 58 13.27 8.74 4.79
C VAL A 58 13.92 7.39 5.14
N ILE A 59 14.77 6.85 4.27
CA ILE A 59 15.52 5.62 4.53
C ILE A 59 16.38 5.78 5.79
N ASP A 60 17.09 6.90 5.91
CA ASP A 60 17.96 7.16 7.05
C ASP A 60 17.18 7.41 8.35
N LEU A 61 15.98 8.01 8.28
CA LEU A 61 15.08 8.14 9.42
C LEU A 61 14.75 6.76 10.02
N TYR A 62 14.32 5.80 9.20
CA TYR A 62 13.89 4.48 9.68
C TYR A 62 15.05 3.54 10.07
N LYS A 63 16.31 3.97 9.93
CA LYS A 63 17.46 3.27 10.53
C LYS A 63 17.61 3.54 12.03
N GLN A 64 16.96 4.61 12.53
CA GLN A 64 16.94 4.98 13.94
C GLN A 64 16.00 4.06 14.73
N GLU A 65 16.27 3.87 16.02
CA GLU A 65 15.43 3.01 16.88
C GLU A 65 14.00 3.57 17.07
N ASP A 66 13.87 4.90 17.15
CA ASP A 66 12.59 5.61 17.28
C ASP A 66 12.48 6.71 16.21
N PRO A 67 11.93 6.40 15.01
CA PRO A 67 11.80 7.38 13.94
C PRO A 67 10.69 8.40 14.27
N VAL A 68 11.06 9.69 14.32
CA VAL A 68 10.15 10.80 14.61
C VAL A 68 10.12 11.79 13.44
N GLY A 69 8.91 12.17 13.04
CA GLY A 69 8.63 13.07 11.92
C GLY A 69 8.76 12.39 10.56
N LEU A 70 8.77 13.21 9.51
CA LEU A 70 9.14 12.80 8.15
C LEU A 70 10.09 13.84 7.55
N PRO A 71 11.25 13.44 7.01
CA PRO A 71 12.14 14.35 6.32
C PRO A 71 11.47 14.98 5.09
N GLY A 72 11.56 16.30 4.97
CA GLY A 72 10.93 17.06 3.90
C GLY A 72 9.43 17.29 4.09
N ALA A 73 8.83 16.80 5.17
CA ALA A 73 7.45 17.13 5.50
C ALA A 73 7.36 18.53 6.10
N THR A 74 6.73 19.48 5.41
CA THR A 74 6.46 20.82 5.94
C THR A 74 5.16 20.80 6.74
N VAL A 75 5.19 20.21 7.94
CA VAL A 75 4.13 20.41 8.93
C VAL A 75 4.40 21.74 9.63
N PRO A 76 3.52 22.75 9.52
CA PRO A 76 3.70 24.02 10.23
C PRO A 76 3.84 23.76 11.73
N ASP A 77 4.96 24.17 12.33
CA ASP A 77 5.24 24.01 13.75
C ASP A 77 6.09 25.21 14.24
N PRO A 78 5.52 26.20 14.96
CA PRO A 78 4.14 26.23 15.43
C PRO A 78 3.10 26.50 14.33
N MET A 79 1.92 25.91 14.47
CA MET A 79 0.75 26.18 13.63
C MET A 79 -0.16 27.24 14.29
N PRO A 80 -0.48 28.35 13.60
CA PRO A 80 -1.45 29.32 14.11
C PRO A 80 -2.86 28.75 14.12
N ILE A 81 -3.56 28.91 15.24
CA ILE A 81 -4.97 28.60 15.41
C ILE A 81 -5.75 29.93 15.44
N PRO A 82 -6.88 30.04 14.71
CA PRO A 82 -7.73 31.23 14.74
C PRO A 82 -8.19 31.59 16.15
N GLU A 83 -8.58 32.85 16.34
CA GLU A 83 -9.12 33.30 17.62
C GLU A 83 -10.36 32.48 18.01
N ILE A 84 -10.39 32.01 19.26
CA ILE A 84 -11.49 31.19 19.79
C ILE A 84 -12.32 32.04 20.74
N LYS A 85 -13.63 32.11 20.49
CA LYS A 85 -14.60 32.78 21.37
C LYS A 85 -15.57 31.74 21.90
N GLN A 86 -15.51 31.47 23.19
CA GLN A 86 -16.38 30.51 23.86
C GLN A 86 -17.20 31.21 24.95
N SER A 87 -18.50 30.92 25.01
CA SER A 87 -19.35 31.36 26.10
C SER A 87 -19.66 30.18 27.01
N PHE A 88 -19.26 30.29 28.27
CA PHE A 88 -19.70 29.45 29.37
C PHE A 88 -20.87 30.13 30.07
N SER A 89 -21.66 29.36 30.83
CA SER A 89 -22.91 29.82 31.45
C SER A 89 -22.80 31.16 32.21
N ILE A 90 -21.67 31.44 32.84
CA ILE A 90 -21.43 32.68 33.60
C ILE A 90 -20.22 33.50 33.14
N ALA A 91 -19.49 33.04 32.12
CA ALA A 91 -18.23 33.65 31.69
C ALA A 91 -18.05 33.56 30.17
N LYS A 92 -17.53 34.62 29.55
CA LYS A 92 -17.11 34.62 28.15
C LYS A 92 -15.59 34.55 28.09
N MET A 93 -15.06 33.61 27.33
CA MET A 93 -13.63 33.44 27.12
C MET A 93 -13.27 33.74 25.67
N HIS A 94 -12.22 34.53 25.49
CA HIS A 94 -11.64 34.86 24.19
C HIS A 94 -10.17 34.49 24.21
N MET A 95 -9.79 33.53 23.39
CA MET A 95 -8.40 33.11 23.21
C MET A 95 -7.87 33.70 21.90
N LYS A 96 -6.66 34.27 21.97
CA LYS A 96 -5.98 34.97 20.89
C LYS A 96 -4.54 34.53 20.79
N ASN A 97 -3.94 34.76 19.61
CA ASN A 97 -2.54 34.45 19.33
C ASN A 97 -2.22 32.99 19.70
N VAL A 98 -3.14 32.08 19.33
CA VAL A 98 -3.05 30.68 19.71
C VAL A 98 -2.12 29.97 18.73
N LEU A 99 -1.12 29.29 19.26
CA LEU A 99 -0.09 28.57 18.51
C LEU A 99 -0.02 27.13 19.02
N ALA A 100 -0.13 26.17 18.11
CA ALA A 100 0.04 24.74 18.39
C ALA A 100 1.45 24.29 18.03
N TYR A 101 2.13 23.65 18.97
CA TYR A 101 3.50 23.16 18.86
C TYR A 101 3.55 21.64 18.96
N GLY A 102 4.56 21.02 18.34
CA GLY A 102 4.82 19.58 18.42
C GLY A 102 4.20 18.76 17.29
N LEU A 103 3.49 19.42 16.36
CA LEU A 103 2.89 18.79 15.18
C LEU A 103 3.94 18.14 14.27
N SER A 104 5.18 18.66 14.27
CA SER A 104 6.30 18.09 13.50
C SER A 104 6.85 16.77 14.08
N LYS A 105 6.60 16.49 15.37
CA LYS A 105 7.14 15.33 16.11
C LYS A 105 6.21 14.13 16.06
N PHE A 106 5.59 13.89 14.91
CA PHE A 106 4.64 12.80 14.75
C PHE A 106 5.31 11.47 14.41
N ARG A 107 4.62 10.36 14.64
CA ARG A 107 5.05 9.01 14.25
C ARG A 107 3.95 8.34 13.44
N ILE A 108 4.31 7.74 12.32
CA ILE A 108 3.35 6.95 11.55
C ILE A 108 3.23 5.59 12.22
N LYS A 109 2.05 5.29 12.76
CA LYS A 109 1.76 4.02 13.44
C LYS A 109 1.14 2.99 12.52
N MET A 110 0.38 3.47 11.53
CA MET A 110 -0.31 2.63 10.58
C MET A 110 -0.42 3.34 9.23
N PHE A 111 -0.17 2.59 8.16
CA PHE A 111 -0.56 2.99 6.80
C PHE A 111 -1.10 1.74 6.11
N LYS A 112 -2.33 1.77 5.64
CA LYS A 112 -2.97 0.64 4.98
C LYS A 112 -3.59 1.12 3.68
N THR A 113 -3.18 0.53 2.57
CA THR A 113 -3.87 0.72 1.30
C THR A 113 -4.53 -0.57 0.86
N GLU A 114 -5.81 -0.46 0.50
CA GLU A 114 -6.57 -1.50 -0.16
C GLU A 114 -6.83 -1.08 -1.61
N LEU A 115 -6.09 -1.69 -2.53
CA LEU A 115 -6.18 -1.37 -3.96
C LEU A 115 -7.52 -1.79 -4.56
N ASN A 116 -8.19 -2.74 -3.90
CA ASN A 116 -9.47 -3.26 -4.34
C ASN A 116 -10.58 -2.22 -4.31
N THR A 117 -10.61 -1.43 -3.23
CA THR A 117 -11.61 -0.39 -3.00
C THR A 117 -11.02 1.01 -3.18
N MET A 118 -9.75 1.11 -3.55
CA MET A 118 -8.98 2.36 -3.62
C MET A 118 -9.11 3.19 -2.33
N LYS A 119 -8.93 2.52 -1.18
CA LYS A 119 -9.00 3.15 0.14
C LYS A 119 -7.63 3.18 0.79
N VAL A 120 -7.29 4.30 1.41
CA VAL A 120 -6.10 4.48 2.22
C VAL A 120 -6.50 4.83 3.64
N GLN A 121 -5.90 4.14 4.60
CA GLN A 121 -6.08 4.40 6.02
C GLN A 121 -4.71 4.76 6.62
N THR A 122 -4.65 5.86 7.34
CA THR A 122 -3.43 6.35 7.99
C THR A 122 -3.69 6.52 9.48
N GLY A 123 -2.67 6.22 10.28
CA GLY A 123 -2.67 6.41 11.72
C GLY A 123 -1.38 7.11 12.13
N VAL A 124 -1.51 8.31 12.69
CA VAL A 124 -0.40 9.17 13.08
C VAL A 124 -0.52 9.49 14.56
N GLN A 125 0.57 9.33 15.31
CA GLN A 125 0.63 9.59 16.75
C GLN A 125 1.56 10.76 17.03
N ILE A 126 1.17 11.68 17.90
CA ILE A 126 2.01 12.75 18.46
C ILE A 126 2.01 12.56 19.98
N ASP A 127 3.20 12.39 20.57
CA ASP A 127 3.30 12.09 22.02
C ASP A 127 2.82 13.26 22.87
N GLU A 128 3.15 14.48 22.48
CA GLU A 128 2.79 15.69 23.18
C GLU A 128 2.57 16.84 22.20
N MET A 129 1.40 17.49 22.30
CA MET A 129 1.09 18.72 21.57
C MET A 129 0.83 19.84 22.58
N LEU A 130 1.48 20.97 22.38
CA LEU A 130 1.35 22.14 23.26
C LEU A 130 0.58 23.23 22.53
N VAL A 131 -0.51 23.72 23.10
CA VAL A 131 -1.25 24.87 22.57
C VAL A 131 -1.04 26.05 23.53
N LYS A 132 -0.36 27.09 23.06
CA LYS A 132 -0.08 28.29 23.85
C LYS A 132 -0.77 29.49 23.25
N GLY A 133 -1.21 30.41 24.08
CA GLY A 133 -1.78 31.67 23.62
C GLY A 133 -2.11 32.59 24.77
N ASN A 134 -2.88 33.63 24.47
CA ASN A 134 -3.40 34.55 25.47
C ASN A 134 -4.91 34.40 25.58
N TYR A 135 -5.43 34.50 26.79
CA TYR A 135 -6.87 34.49 27.02
C TYR A 135 -7.32 35.80 27.68
N THR A 136 -8.58 36.10 27.44
CA THR A 136 -9.38 37.04 28.20
C THR A 136 -10.63 36.31 28.65
N MET A 137 -10.89 36.29 29.96
CA MET A 137 -12.13 35.79 30.51
C MET A 137 -12.89 36.94 31.17
N SER A 138 -14.14 37.15 30.78
CA SER A 138 -15.00 38.18 31.35
C SER A 138 -16.29 37.59 31.91
N THR A 139 -16.70 38.10 33.06
CA THR A 139 -18.01 37.88 33.67
C THR A 139 -18.75 39.21 33.74
N PHE A 140 -19.94 39.24 34.34
CA PHE A 140 -20.70 40.48 34.50
C PHE A 140 -19.99 41.53 35.39
N PHE A 141 -19.10 41.09 36.31
CA PHE A 141 -18.50 41.98 37.32
C PHE A 141 -16.96 41.99 37.34
N ASN A 142 -16.28 40.97 36.82
CA ASN A 142 -14.82 40.97 36.74
C ASN A 142 -14.30 40.44 35.40
N ARG A 143 -13.02 40.74 35.14
CA ARG A 143 -12.25 40.31 33.98
C ARG A 143 -10.90 39.76 34.44
N ALA A 144 -10.47 38.67 33.83
CA ALA A 144 -9.14 38.10 33.97
C ALA A 144 -8.48 37.99 32.59
N GLU A 145 -7.18 38.20 32.52
CA GLU A 145 -6.42 38.06 31.29
C GLU A 145 -5.00 37.59 31.58
N GLY A 146 -4.47 36.75 30.71
CA GLY A 146 -3.16 36.17 30.90
C GLY A 146 -2.80 35.17 29.80
N PRO A 147 -1.59 34.59 29.88
CA PRO A 147 -1.22 33.48 29.03
C PRO A 147 -1.93 32.19 29.47
N PHE A 148 -2.16 31.30 28.52
CA PHE A 148 -2.59 29.93 28.77
C PHE A 148 -1.70 28.93 28.03
N THR A 149 -1.61 27.73 28.58
CA THR A 149 -0.98 26.56 27.96
C THR A 149 -1.91 25.36 28.11
N VAL A 150 -2.19 24.67 27.01
CA VAL A 150 -2.85 23.36 26.99
C VAL A 150 -1.83 22.32 26.55
N VAL A 151 -1.71 21.23 27.28
CA VAL A 151 -0.87 20.08 26.93
C VAL A 151 -1.78 18.92 26.62
N LEU A 152 -1.75 18.43 25.38
CA LEU A 152 -2.41 17.19 24.97
C LEU A 152 -1.37 16.08 24.87
N LYS A 153 -1.62 14.94 25.50
CA LYS A 153 -0.72 13.78 25.46
C LYS A 153 -1.33 12.64 24.67
N ASN A 154 -0.46 11.92 23.97
CA ASN A 154 -0.79 10.79 23.13
C ASN A 154 -1.92 11.09 22.13
N VAL A 155 -1.71 12.12 21.31
CA VAL A 155 -2.68 12.53 20.28
C VAL A 155 -2.60 11.54 19.12
N MET A 156 -3.68 10.83 18.84
CA MET A 156 -3.82 9.90 17.74
C MET A 156 -4.75 10.47 16.67
N THR A 157 -4.22 10.66 15.47
CA THR A 157 -4.97 11.07 14.28
C THR A 157 -5.17 9.87 13.37
N LYS A 158 -6.41 9.63 12.95
CA LYS A 158 -6.77 8.61 11.97
C LYS A 158 -7.32 9.29 10.72
N GLY A 159 -6.79 8.93 9.57
CA GLY A 159 -7.31 9.37 8.28
C GLY A 159 -7.78 8.20 7.44
N ASN A 160 -8.95 8.32 6.84
CA ASN A 160 -9.47 7.39 5.85
C ASN A 160 -9.76 8.18 4.58
N VAL A 161 -9.03 7.89 3.51
CA VAL A 161 -9.20 8.51 2.21
C VAL A 161 -9.75 7.47 1.24
N SER A 162 -10.77 7.82 0.47
CA SER A 162 -11.30 6.99 -0.60
C SER A 162 -11.18 7.69 -1.94
N LEU A 163 -10.74 6.94 -2.93
CA LEU A 163 -10.46 7.41 -4.28
C LEU A 163 -11.35 6.63 -5.24
N SER A 164 -11.81 7.27 -6.31
CA SER A 164 -12.50 6.56 -7.39
C SER A 164 -12.28 7.24 -8.73
N VAL A 165 -12.54 6.49 -9.80
CA VAL A 165 -12.57 7.03 -11.15
C VAL A 165 -13.87 7.81 -11.32
N ASP A 166 -13.77 9.07 -11.71
CA ASP A 166 -14.90 9.96 -12.01
C ASP A 166 -15.31 9.83 -13.49
N ARG A 167 -16.42 10.46 -13.90
CA ARG A 167 -17.05 10.27 -15.22
C ARG A 167 -16.13 10.54 -16.41
N ASP A 168 -15.16 11.44 -16.24
CA ASP A 168 -14.15 11.81 -17.24
C ASP A 168 -12.94 10.85 -17.27
N GLY A 169 -12.97 9.77 -16.48
CA GLY A 169 -11.92 8.76 -16.42
C GLY A 169 -10.72 9.16 -15.57
N LYS A 170 -10.80 10.28 -14.83
CA LYS A 170 -9.77 10.73 -13.89
C LYS A 170 -10.02 10.15 -12.50
N VAL A 171 -8.95 9.79 -11.79
CA VAL A 171 -9.05 9.38 -10.38
C VAL A 171 -9.14 10.62 -9.51
N ARG A 172 -10.13 10.69 -8.62
CA ARG A 172 -10.34 11.81 -7.69
C ARG A 172 -10.65 11.33 -6.30
N THR A 173 -10.38 12.19 -5.33
CA THR A 173 -10.79 11.99 -3.94
C THR A 173 -12.31 12.07 -3.81
N GLN A 174 -12.92 11.01 -3.28
CA GLN A 174 -14.36 10.96 -3.03
C GLN A 174 -14.68 11.46 -1.63
N ASP A 175 -14.17 10.72 -0.64
CA ASP A 175 -14.38 11.00 0.78
C ASP A 175 -13.06 10.98 1.54
N ILE A 176 -12.93 11.92 2.47
CA ILE A 176 -11.85 11.97 3.46
C ILE A 176 -12.51 12.06 4.83
N SER A 177 -12.34 11.01 5.63
CA SER A 177 -12.76 10.98 7.03
C SER A 177 -11.51 11.12 7.90
N LEU A 178 -11.44 12.21 8.66
CA LEU A 178 -10.35 12.48 9.60
C LEU A 178 -10.92 12.48 11.01
N ASP A 179 -10.22 11.83 11.93
CA ASP A 179 -10.55 11.83 13.34
C ASP A 179 -9.29 12.05 14.19
N ILE A 180 -9.45 12.74 15.31
CA ILE A 180 -8.39 13.03 16.28
C ILE A 180 -8.90 12.65 17.67
N ALA A 181 -8.09 11.88 18.38
CA ALA A 181 -8.29 11.51 19.77
C ALA A 181 -7.01 11.80 20.57
N PHE A 182 -7.12 11.92 21.89
CA PHE A 182 -6.00 12.09 22.81
C PHE A 182 -6.34 11.39 24.13
N ASP A 183 -5.31 10.94 24.86
CA ASP A 183 -5.51 10.17 26.10
C ASP A 183 -5.64 11.08 27.31
N ASP A 184 -4.84 12.14 27.36
CA ASP A 184 -4.76 13.04 28.51
C ASP A 184 -4.63 14.50 28.05
N MET A 185 -5.12 15.40 28.88
CA MET A 185 -5.16 16.83 28.64
C MET A 185 -4.99 17.57 29.95
N SER A 186 -4.04 18.51 29.98
CA SER A 186 -3.86 19.44 31.09
C SER A 186 -3.88 20.87 30.59
N MET A 187 -4.34 21.78 31.44
CA MET A 187 -4.45 23.19 31.12
C MET A 187 -3.90 24.03 32.25
N ASP A 188 -3.08 25.03 31.90
CA ASP A 188 -2.56 26.04 32.80
C ASP A 188 -3.00 27.42 32.30
N PHE A 189 -3.66 28.18 33.15
CA PHE A 189 -4.10 29.56 32.87
C PHE A 189 -3.59 30.45 33.99
N GLN A 190 -2.78 31.44 33.62
CA GLN A 190 -2.15 32.32 34.58
C GLN A 190 -3.00 33.58 34.80
N ASN A 191 -2.77 34.28 35.91
CA ASN A 191 -3.47 35.53 36.26
C ASN A 191 -5.00 35.41 36.43
N LEU A 192 -5.49 34.25 36.88
CA LEU A 192 -6.92 34.04 37.12
C LEU A 192 -7.46 34.86 38.31
N GLY A 193 -6.64 35.16 39.33
CA GLY A 193 -7.07 35.92 40.51
C GLY A 193 -8.34 35.34 41.16
N PHE A 194 -9.33 36.19 41.47
CA PHE A 194 -10.62 35.77 42.02
C PHE A 194 -11.45 34.87 41.08
N MET A 195 -11.08 34.77 39.80
CA MET A 195 -11.74 33.91 38.82
C MET A 195 -11.25 32.45 38.84
N GLY A 196 -10.27 32.11 39.69
CA GLY A 196 -9.78 30.74 39.81
C GLY A 196 -10.88 29.72 40.17
N SER A 197 -11.86 30.10 40.98
CA SER A 197 -13.00 29.23 41.33
C SER A 197 -13.96 28.99 40.16
N ILE A 198 -14.12 29.96 39.26
CA ILE A 198 -14.92 29.85 38.03
C ILE A 198 -14.15 29.05 36.98
N PHE A 199 -12.82 29.16 36.98
CA PHE A 199 -11.94 28.43 36.09
C PHE A 199 -12.02 26.91 36.31
N GLN A 200 -12.30 26.43 37.53
CA GLN A 200 -12.53 25.01 37.78
C GLN A 200 -13.71 24.45 36.95
N SER A 201 -14.76 25.25 36.74
CA SER A 201 -15.88 24.88 35.85
C SER A 201 -15.47 24.86 34.37
N VAL A 202 -14.53 25.74 33.98
CA VAL A 202 -13.95 25.76 32.63
C VAL A 202 -13.12 24.50 32.38
N VAL A 203 -12.27 24.09 33.34
CA VAL A 203 -11.48 22.85 33.30
C VAL A 203 -12.37 21.63 33.11
N ASN A 204 -13.49 21.56 33.82
CA ASN A 204 -14.45 20.46 33.67
C ASN A 204 -15.11 20.42 32.27
N SER A 205 -15.17 21.55 31.58
CA SER A 205 -15.70 21.68 30.21
C SER A 205 -14.62 21.76 29.13
N ALA A 206 -13.35 21.57 29.52
CA ALA A 206 -12.21 21.84 28.65
C ALA A 206 -12.12 20.85 27.49
N SER A 207 -12.60 19.62 27.71
CA SER A 207 -12.74 18.62 26.66
C SER A 207 -13.67 19.13 25.56
N ASN A 208 -14.78 19.79 25.92
CA ASN A 208 -15.71 20.36 24.95
C ASN A 208 -15.06 21.50 24.15
N LEU A 209 -14.21 22.34 24.76
CA LEU A 209 -13.48 23.37 24.01
C LEU A 209 -12.55 22.76 22.94
N VAL A 210 -11.84 21.69 23.29
CA VAL A 210 -10.95 21.00 22.34
C VAL A 210 -11.77 20.27 21.27
N PHE A 211 -12.82 19.53 21.66
CA PHE A 211 -13.63 18.71 20.75
C PHE A 211 -14.59 19.52 19.86
N ASP A 212 -15.16 20.61 20.38
CA ASP A 212 -16.18 21.39 19.68
C ASP A 212 -15.58 22.55 18.87
N THR A 213 -14.35 22.98 19.19
CA THR A 213 -13.75 24.16 18.53
C THR A 213 -12.41 23.90 17.87
N ILE A 214 -11.42 23.37 18.61
CA ILE A 214 -10.06 23.17 18.07
C ILE A 214 -10.04 22.02 17.06
N LYS A 215 -10.64 20.88 17.41
CA LYS A 215 -10.68 19.69 16.57
C LYS A 215 -11.37 19.95 15.22
N PRO A 216 -12.59 20.52 15.13
CA PRO A 216 -13.23 20.76 13.84
C PRO A 216 -12.42 21.68 12.93
N PHE A 217 -11.78 22.71 13.48
CA PHE A 217 -10.91 23.59 12.71
C PHE A 217 -9.71 22.83 12.14
N MET A 218 -8.95 22.12 12.99
CA MET A 218 -7.79 21.34 12.54
C MET A 218 -8.17 20.29 11.50
N LEU A 219 -9.30 19.60 11.70
CA LEU A 219 -9.81 18.62 10.74
C LEU A 219 -10.21 19.26 9.41
N SER A 220 -10.82 20.44 9.42
CA SER A 220 -11.23 21.15 8.20
C SER A 220 -10.04 21.64 7.37
N GLU A 221 -9.01 22.15 8.04
CA GLU A 221 -7.76 22.61 7.41
C GLU A 221 -6.96 21.42 6.86
N ALA A 222 -6.90 20.31 7.60
CA ALA A 222 -6.29 19.09 7.13
C ALA A 222 -7.06 18.49 5.94
N TYR A 223 -8.40 18.48 6.00
CA TYR A 223 -9.24 17.98 4.92
C TYR A 223 -8.99 18.72 3.61
N SER A 224 -9.03 20.06 3.63
CA SER A 224 -8.87 20.88 2.42
C SER A 224 -7.49 20.69 1.78
N LYS A 225 -6.43 20.71 2.60
CA LYS A 225 -5.04 20.53 2.16
C LYS A 225 -4.77 19.12 1.64
N ILE A 226 -5.21 18.08 2.35
CA ILE A 226 -5.06 16.69 1.90
C ILE A 226 -5.78 16.48 0.57
N ARG A 227 -7.02 16.98 0.45
CA ARG A 227 -7.80 16.83 -0.78
C ARG A 227 -7.11 17.51 -1.97
N ALA A 228 -6.71 18.76 -1.81
CA ALA A 228 -6.04 19.53 -2.86
C ALA A 228 -4.74 18.84 -3.30
N GLU A 229 -3.90 18.44 -2.34
CA GLU A 229 -2.61 17.81 -2.65
C GLU A 229 -2.78 16.47 -3.37
N ILE A 230 -3.74 15.64 -2.94
CA ILE A 230 -4.03 14.36 -3.59
C ILE A 230 -4.55 14.61 -5.00
N ASP A 231 -5.58 15.44 -5.16
CA ASP A 231 -6.22 15.67 -6.46
C ASP A 231 -5.22 16.28 -7.46
N THR A 232 -4.39 17.25 -7.04
CA THR A 232 -3.33 17.83 -7.88
C THR A 232 -2.28 16.81 -8.28
N ARG A 233 -1.78 15.97 -7.35
CA ARG A 233 -0.77 14.96 -7.69
C ARG A 233 -1.31 13.89 -8.63
N VAL A 234 -2.54 13.45 -8.40
CA VAL A 234 -3.19 12.45 -9.24
C VAL A 234 -3.49 13.02 -10.63
N GLU A 235 -3.92 14.28 -10.70
CA GLU A 235 -4.15 14.97 -11.97
C GLU A 235 -2.85 15.17 -12.76
N ASN A 236 -1.77 15.60 -12.11
CA ASN A 236 -0.45 15.75 -12.74
C ASN A 236 0.02 14.40 -13.31
N MET A 237 -0.05 13.33 -12.50
CA MET A 237 0.34 11.99 -12.95
C MET A 237 -0.52 11.46 -14.10
N THR A 238 -1.84 11.66 -14.07
CA THR A 238 -2.73 11.16 -15.14
C THR A 238 -2.57 11.97 -16.42
N THR A 239 -2.36 13.28 -16.31
CA THR A 239 -2.20 14.19 -17.46
C THR A 239 -0.84 14.01 -18.14
N GLU A 240 0.25 13.95 -17.37
CA GLU A 240 1.62 13.77 -17.88
C GLU A 240 1.75 12.48 -18.70
N TYR A 241 1.05 11.42 -18.29
CA TYR A 241 1.13 10.10 -18.94
C TYR A 241 -0.07 9.75 -19.81
N ASN A 242 -1.00 10.70 -20.02
CA ASN A 242 -2.23 10.52 -20.80
C ASN A 242 -3.00 9.24 -20.42
N ILE A 243 -3.14 9.00 -19.12
CA ILE A 243 -3.80 7.82 -18.56
C ILE A 243 -5.27 8.17 -18.31
N VAL A 244 -6.17 7.48 -19.01
CA VAL A 244 -7.62 7.59 -18.80
C VAL A 244 -8.13 6.23 -18.35
N PHE A 245 -8.75 6.19 -17.18
CA PHE A 245 -9.32 4.97 -16.64
C PHE A 245 -10.78 4.84 -17.09
N PRO A 246 -11.19 3.69 -17.64
CA PRO A 246 -12.61 3.44 -17.90
C PRO A 246 -13.39 3.28 -16.58
N ASN A 247 -14.58 3.86 -16.51
CA ASN A 247 -15.42 3.85 -15.29
C ASN A 247 -15.99 2.47 -14.95
N SER A 248 -15.86 1.48 -15.84
CA SER A 248 -16.44 0.14 -15.70
C SER A 248 -15.49 -0.90 -15.08
N ILE A 249 -14.19 -0.61 -15.00
CA ILE A 249 -13.19 -1.52 -14.43
C ILE A 249 -12.27 -0.75 -13.48
N SER A 250 -11.85 -1.39 -12.39
CA SER A 250 -10.92 -0.76 -11.47
C SER A 250 -9.53 -0.61 -12.13
N PRO A 251 -8.75 0.43 -11.78
CA PRO A 251 -7.36 0.57 -12.24
C PRO A 251 -6.53 -0.70 -11.99
N LEU A 252 -6.73 -1.36 -10.84
CA LEU A 252 -6.08 -2.62 -10.50
C LEU A 252 -6.45 -3.75 -11.48
N ASP A 253 -7.73 -3.88 -11.85
CA ASP A 253 -8.18 -4.88 -12.81
C ASP A 253 -7.62 -4.62 -14.22
N MET A 254 -7.44 -3.35 -14.59
CA MET A 254 -6.78 -2.96 -15.83
C MET A 254 -5.31 -3.41 -15.83
N ALA A 255 -4.58 -3.18 -14.74
CA ALA A 255 -3.20 -3.64 -14.57
C ALA A 255 -3.08 -5.17 -14.61
N ILE A 256 -4.03 -5.88 -13.97
CA ILE A 256 -4.14 -7.34 -14.07
C ILE A 256 -4.36 -7.74 -15.53
N GLY A 257 -5.24 -7.05 -16.27
CA GLY A 257 -5.47 -7.26 -17.69
C GLY A 257 -4.22 -7.14 -18.56
N GLU A 258 -3.40 -6.11 -18.33
CA GLU A 258 -2.10 -5.94 -19.00
C GLU A 258 -1.14 -7.09 -18.67
N ALA A 259 -1.05 -7.46 -17.39
CA ALA A 259 -0.21 -8.58 -16.96
C ALA A 259 -0.63 -9.90 -17.63
N ARG A 260 -1.94 -10.15 -17.81
CA ARG A 260 -2.43 -11.33 -18.54
C ARG A 260 -1.93 -11.37 -19.98
N THR A 261 -1.96 -10.22 -20.66
CA THR A 261 -1.46 -10.09 -22.03
C THR A 261 0.05 -10.36 -22.09
N LEU A 262 0.80 -9.90 -21.10
CA LEU A 262 2.23 -10.19 -20.99
C LEU A 262 2.53 -11.69 -20.84
N VAL A 263 1.78 -12.39 -19.98
CA VAL A 263 1.94 -13.85 -19.79
C VAL A 263 1.72 -14.61 -21.10
N ARG A 264 0.69 -14.22 -21.87
CA ARG A 264 0.43 -14.80 -23.21
C ARG A 264 1.56 -14.50 -24.19
N ASN A 265 2.01 -13.25 -24.27
CA ASN A 265 3.06 -12.83 -25.20
C ASN A 265 4.41 -13.51 -24.93
N LYS A 266 4.69 -13.84 -23.67
CA LYS A 266 5.90 -14.58 -23.27
C LYS A 266 5.77 -16.11 -23.44
N LYS A 267 4.67 -16.61 -24.00
CA LYS A 267 4.39 -18.05 -24.19
C LYS A 267 4.40 -18.85 -22.88
N PHE A 268 4.00 -18.20 -21.78
CA PHE A 268 3.73 -18.88 -20.50
C PHE A 268 2.29 -19.41 -20.40
N ASP A 269 1.51 -19.29 -21.47
CA ASP A 269 0.20 -19.90 -21.62
C ASP A 269 0.02 -20.30 -23.10
N PRO A 270 0.08 -21.60 -23.46
CA PRO A 270 0.21 -22.76 -22.58
C PRO A 270 1.56 -22.87 -21.86
N TYR A 271 1.56 -23.45 -20.65
CA TYR A 271 2.75 -23.76 -19.86
C TYR A 271 3.02 -25.26 -19.83
N LEU A 272 4.28 -25.66 -19.96
CA LEU A 272 4.72 -27.05 -19.87
C LEU A 272 5.20 -27.34 -18.45
N ILE A 273 4.52 -28.27 -17.77
CA ILE A 273 4.88 -28.77 -16.45
C ILE A 273 5.94 -29.88 -16.61
N PRO A 274 6.99 -29.92 -15.76
CA PRO A 274 7.97 -31.00 -15.76
C PRO A 274 7.36 -32.38 -15.55
N ASP A 275 8.00 -33.40 -16.13
CA ASP A 275 7.58 -34.79 -16.02
C ASP A 275 7.63 -35.28 -14.56
N TYR A 276 6.73 -36.20 -14.21
CA TYR A 276 6.58 -36.73 -12.85
C TYR A 276 6.63 -38.26 -12.84
N ASN A 277 7.20 -38.85 -11.80
CA ASN A 277 7.28 -40.31 -11.66
C ASN A 277 7.04 -40.69 -10.20
N THR A 278 6.15 -41.65 -9.98
CA THR A 278 5.82 -42.16 -8.65
C THR A 278 5.64 -43.67 -8.66
N THR A 279 5.75 -44.28 -7.48
CA THR A 279 5.46 -45.71 -7.29
C THR A 279 4.53 -45.89 -6.10
N ALA A 280 3.45 -46.64 -6.29
CA ALA A 280 2.46 -46.99 -5.28
C ALA A 280 2.33 -48.52 -5.22
N GLY A 281 3.04 -49.15 -4.26
CA GLY A 281 3.07 -50.60 -4.13
C GLY A 281 3.68 -51.29 -5.37
N ILE A 282 2.89 -52.10 -6.06
CA ILE A 282 3.30 -52.81 -7.29
C ILE A 282 3.11 -51.97 -8.57
N PHE A 283 2.50 -50.79 -8.46
CA PHE A 283 2.19 -49.90 -9.58
C PHE A 283 3.21 -48.77 -9.67
N GLY A 284 3.86 -48.59 -10.82
CA GLY A 284 4.64 -47.39 -11.14
C GLY A 284 3.85 -46.51 -12.10
N MET A 285 3.82 -45.20 -11.88
CA MET A 285 3.10 -44.26 -12.73
C MET A 285 3.97 -43.09 -13.13
N HIS A 286 4.06 -42.84 -14.43
CA HIS A 286 4.83 -41.77 -15.03
C HIS A 286 3.90 -40.84 -15.81
N THR A 287 4.05 -39.52 -15.64
CA THR A 287 3.38 -38.51 -16.46
C THR A 287 4.42 -37.68 -17.20
N SER A 288 4.18 -37.42 -18.49
CA SER A 288 5.05 -36.61 -19.33
C SER A 288 4.27 -35.66 -20.24
N HIS A 289 4.96 -34.66 -20.79
CA HIS A 289 4.38 -33.68 -21.72
C HIS A 289 3.10 -33.03 -21.17
N THR A 290 3.12 -32.65 -19.89
CA THR A 290 1.95 -32.10 -19.21
C THR A 290 1.80 -30.62 -19.54
N TRP A 291 0.88 -30.30 -20.43
CA TRP A 291 0.57 -28.92 -20.81
C TRP A 291 -0.63 -28.40 -20.04
N ILE A 292 -0.55 -27.17 -19.54
CA ILE A 292 -1.68 -26.43 -18.98
C ILE A 292 -1.96 -25.16 -19.78
N ARG A 293 -3.24 -24.85 -19.95
CA ARG A 293 -3.78 -23.68 -20.66
C ARG A 293 -4.75 -22.93 -19.75
N GLY A 294 -4.72 -21.61 -19.83
CA GLY A 294 -5.56 -20.73 -19.02
C GLY A 294 -4.84 -20.14 -17.80
N VAL A 295 -3.52 -20.28 -17.70
CA VAL A 295 -2.73 -19.63 -16.64
C VAL A 295 -2.86 -18.11 -16.74
N SER A 296 -3.02 -17.56 -17.96
CA SER A 296 -3.24 -16.12 -18.19
C SER A 296 -4.66 -15.62 -17.87
N SER A 297 -5.52 -16.47 -17.28
CA SER A 297 -6.89 -16.09 -16.86
C SER A 297 -6.97 -15.55 -15.43
N PHE A 298 -5.82 -15.27 -14.81
CA PHE A 298 -5.75 -14.91 -13.39
C PHE A 298 -6.50 -13.61 -13.05
N TYR A 299 -7.33 -13.62 -12.03
CA TYR A 299 -8.09 -12.50 -11.50
C TYR A 299 -7.83 -12.36 -10.00
N ARG A 300 -8.05 -11.18 -9.45
CA ARG A 300 -8.03 -11.00 -7.99
C ARG A 300 -9.26 -11.68 -7.39
N TYR A 301 -9.08 -12.55 -6.40
CA TYR A 301 -10.20 -13.16 -5.65
C TYR A 301 -10.32 -12.63 -4.22
N GLY A 302 -9.30 -11.91 -3.75
CA GLY A 302 -9.24 -11.38 -2.40
C GLY A 302 -8.42 -10.09 -2.31
N ALA A 303 -7.88 -9.80 -1.13
CA ALA A 303 -7.19 -8.56 -0.84
C ALA A 303 -5.89 -8.41 -1.63
N ILE A 304 -5.71 -7.22 -2.21
CA ILE A 304 -4.45 -6.75 -2.79
C ILE A 304 -4.17 -5.39 -2.17
N GLY A 305 -3.06 -5.28 -1.45
CA GLY A 305 -2.79 -4.08 -0.67
C GLY A 305 -1.46 -4.08 0.05
N ILE A 306 -1.20 -2.95 0.69
CA ILE A 306 0.00 -2.68 1.47
C ILE A 306 -0.44 -2.36 2.88
N LEU A 307 0.18 -2.95 3.89
CA LEU A 307 -0.02 -2.66 5.30
C LEU A 307 1.32 -2.36 5.95
N MET A 308 1.51 -1.14 6.41
CA MET A 308 2.61 -0.75 7.28
C MET A 308 2.10 -0.67 8.72
N GLN A 309 2.71 -1.44 9.59
CA GLN A 309 2.47 -1.42 11.03
C GLN A 309 3.76 -1.81 11.76
N ASN A 310 4.03 -1.20 12.92
CA ASN A 310 5.22 -1.50 13.73
C ASN A 310 6.53 -1.46 12.92
N ASN A 311 6.70 -0.41 12.12
CA ASN A 311 7.86 -0.22 11.24
C ASN A 311 8.14 -1.39 10.27
N THR A 312 7.10 -2.15 9.90
CA THR A 312 7.18 -3.24 8.93
C THR A 312 6.09 -3.06 7.89
N VAL A 313 6.46 -3.14 6.62
CA VAL A 313 5.55 -3.08 5.48
C VAL A 313 5.27 -4.51 5.01
N ALA A 314 4.01 -4.89 4.97
CA ALA A 314 3.52 -6.13 4.40
C ALA A 314 2.82 -5.83 3.07
N LEU A 315 3.22 -6.54 2.02
CA LEU A 315 2.52 -6.60 0.74
C LEU A 315 1.72 -7.90 0.71
N THR A 316 0.40 -7.79 0.59
CA THR A 316 -0.51 -8.94 0.50
C THR A 316 -1.14 -8.96 -0.89
N MET A 317 -1.14 -10.12 -1.54
CA MET A 317 -1.81 -10.31 -2.82
C MET A 317 -2.51 -11.67 -2.92
N GLN A 318 -3.78 -11.65 -3.31
CA GLN A 318 -4.64 -12.82 -3.46
C GLN A 318 -5.18 -12.93 -4.90
N VAL A 319 -4.59 -13.82 -5.68
CA VAL A 319 -4.83 -13.99 -7.12
C VAL A 319 -5.21 -15.43 -7.45
N GLY A 320 -6.22 -15.63 -8.29
CA GLY A 320 -6.69 -16.95 -8.68
C GLY A 320 -7.00 -17.05 -10.16
N THR A 321 -7.03 -18.24 -10.73
CA THR A 321 -7.31 -18.45 -12.15
C THR A 321 -8.75 -18.89 -12.37
N GLN A 322 -9.25 -18.68 -13.58
CA GLN A 322 -10.42 -19.41 -14.05
C GLN A 322 -10.05 -20.88 -14.26
N ARG A 323 -11.01 -21.66 -14.80
CA ARG A 323 -10.81 -23.07 -15.12
C ARG A 323 -9.58 -23.23 -16.03
N ILE A 324 -8.63 -24.03 -15.57
CA ILE A 324 -7.45 -24.42 -16.34
C ILE A 324 -7.75 -25.72 -17.05
N MET A 325 -7.35 -25.82 -18.31
CA MET A 325 -7.43 -27.05 -19.11
C MET A 325 -6.03 -27.56 -19.32
N GLY A 326 -5.84 -28.86 -19.22
CA GLY A 326 -4.54 -29.47 -19.47
C GLY A 326 -4.62 -30.81 -20.16
N SER A 327 -3.48 -31.24 -20.67
CA SER A 327 -3.30 -32.53 -21.32
C SER A 327 -2.00 -33.14 -20.83
N THR A 328 -2.02 -34.43 -20.54
CA THR A 328 -0.85 -35.17 -20.08
C THR A 328 -0.79 -36.52 -20.78
N GLN A 329 0.43 -37.01 -21.01
CA GLN A 329 0.66 -38.40 -21.38
C GLN A 329 0.97 -39.16 -20.10
N TRP A 330 0.36 -40.33 -19.94
CA TRP A 330 0.56 -41.15 -18.75
C TRP A 330 1.01 -42.56 -19.15
N GLU A 331 1.83 -43.16 -18.31
CA GLU A 331 2.22 -44.57 -18.38
C GLU A 331 2.05 -45.19 -17.00
N VAL A 332 1.34 -46.32 -16.93
CA VAL A 332 1.22 -47.15 -15.73
C VAL A 332 1.92 -48.47 -15.98
N SER A 333 2.76 -48.87 -15.02
CA SER A 333 3.49 -50.12 -15.00
C SER A 333 3.07 -50.97 -13.81
N VAL A 334 2.94 -52.29 -13.98
CA VAL A 334 2.58 -53.26 -12.95
C VAL A 334 3.70 -54.26 -12.77
N GLY A 335 4.00 -54.62 -11.52
CA GLY A 335 4.95 -55.68 -11.19
C GLY A 335 6.39 -55.33 -11.56
N ARG A 336 6.86 -54.12 -11.19
CA ARG A 336 8.21 -53.60 -11.54
C ARG A 336 8.48 -53.53 -13.05
N GLY A 337 7.48 -53.13 -13.84
CA GLY A 337 7.65 -52.91 -15.29
C GLY A 337 7.41 -54.13 -16.17
N MET A 338 6.89 -55.24 -15.63
CA MET A 338 6.58 -56.43 -16.44
C MET A 338 5.41 -56.18 -17.42
N VAL A 339 4.47 -55.32 -17.05
CA VAL A 339 3.37 -54.89 -17.92
C VAL A 339 3.28 -53.38 -17.83
N SER A 340 3.37 -52.67 -18.96
CA SER A 340 3.09 -51.23 -19.00
C SER A 340 2.02 -50.88 -20.03
N ARG A 341 1.26 -49.83 -19.73
CA ARG A 341 0.25 -49.24 -20.60
C ARG A 341 0.40 -47.74 -20.57
N ALA A 342 0.37 -47.14 -21.75
CA ALA A 342 0.41 -45.70 -21.91
C ALA A 342 -0.88 -45.19 -22.57
N GLY A 343 -1.23 -43.97 -22.26
CA GLY A 343 -2.40 -43.29 -22.82
C GLY A 343 -2.28 -41.78 -22.72
N GLN A 344 -3.35 -41.10 -23.13
CA GLN A 344 -3.46 -39.66 -23.01
C GLN A 344 -4.62 -39.33 -22.09
N ALA A 345 -4.46 -38.26 -21.32
CA ALA A 345 -5.52 -37.73 -20.48
C ALA A 345 -5.65 -36.24 -20.69
N GLN A 346 -6.90 -35.79 -20.79
CA GLN A 346 -7.28 -34.40 -20.71
C GLN A 346 -7.83 -34.15 -19.31
N PHE A 347 -7.38 -33.07 -18.68
CA PHE A 347 -7.86 -32.70 -17.36
C PHE A 347 -8.33 -31.26 -17.32
N THR A 348 -9.24 -30.96 -16.40
CA THR A 348 -9.61 -29.60 -16.05
C THR A 348 -9.43 -29.40 -14.56
N VAL A 349 -8.91 -28.23 -14.19
CA VAL A 349 -8.79 -27.77 -12.81
C VAL A 349 -9.74 -26.60 -12.66
N GLU A 350 -10.64 -26.66 -11.69
CA GLU A 350 -11.65 -25.62 -11.50
C GLU A 350 -11.06 -24.23 -11.28
N HIS A 351 -10.05 -24.12 -10.44
CA HIS A 351 -9.28 -22.90 -10.18
C HIS A 351 -7.95 -23.24 -9.50
N ILE A 352 -6.98 -22.34 -9.65
CA ILE A 352 -5.78 -22.27 -8.82
C ILE A 352 -5.82 -20.93 -8.11
N LYS A 353 -5.78 -20.89 -6.78
CA LYS A 353 -5.67 -19.65 -6.00
C LYS A 353 -4.33 -19.60 -5.30
N VAL A 354 -3.70 -18.44 -5.34
CA VAL A 354 -2.44 -18.13 -4.69
C VAL A 354 -2.66 -16.93 -3.78
N SER A 355 -2.31 -17.06 -2.51
CA SER A 355 -2.15 -15.95 -1.57
C SER A 355 -0.68 -15.83 -1.26
N PHE A 356 -0.10 -14.64 -1.37
CA PHE A 356 1.26 -14.40 -0.90
C PHE A 356 1.33 -13.14 -0.03
N GLU A 357 2.16 -13.21 1.00
CA GLU A 357 2.48 -12.11 1.89
C GLU A 357 3.99 -11.95 2.01
N VAL A 358 4.49 -10.78 1.62
CA VAL A 358 5.91 -10.42 1.75
C VAL A 358 6.02 -9.28 2.75
N GLN A 359 6.90 -9.44 3.74
CA GLN A 359 7.16 -8.43 4.75
C GLN A 359 8.56 -7.84 4.58
N GLN A 360 8.65 -6.51 4.62
CA GLN A 360 9.89 -5.74 4.59
C GLN A 360 9.90 -4.79 5.79
N PRO A 361 10.85 -4.94 6.73
CA PRO A 361 11.09 -3.93 7.75
C PRO A 361 11.48 -2.59 7.11
N LEU A 362 11.02 -1.47 7.67
CA LEU A 362 11.39 -0.13 7.18
C LEU A 362 12.89 0.16 7.37
N ASP A 363 13.54 -0.50 8.31
CA ASP A 363 15.01 -0.59 8.36
C ASP A 363 15.50 -1.48 7.21
N LEU A 364 15.87 -0.84 6.10
CA LEU A 364 16.28 -1.51 4.86
C LEU A 364 17.60 -2.28 4.96
N ARG A 365 18.31 -2.21 6.09
CA ARG A 365 19.45 -3.10 6.39
C ARG A 365 18.97 -4.54 6.62
N ARG A 366 17.69 -4.71 6.98
CA ARG A 366 17.04 -6.00 7.15
C ARG A 366 16.41 -6.43 5.83
N LYS A 367 16.59 -7.71 5.51
CA LYS A 367 16.10 -8.29 4.25
C LYS A 367 14.58 -8.52 4.28
N PRO A 368 13.93 -8.47 3.12
CA PRO A 368 12.53 -8.84 3.00
C PRO A 368 12.39 -10.35 3.24
N LYS A 369 11.26 -10.74 3.81
CA LYS A 369 10.94 -12.14 4.06
C LYS A 369 9.60 -12.47 3.45
N LEU A 370 9.55 -13.65 2.86
CA LEU A 370 8.29 -14.28 2.52
C LEU A 370 7.63 -14.75 3.83
N ASN A 371 6.54 -14.11 4.23
CA ASN A 371 5.85 -14.47 5.47
C ASN A 371 4.93 -15.67 5.23
N ASP A 372 4.18 -15.67 4.14
CA ASP A 372 3.24 -16.75 3.83
C ASP A 372 3.05 -16.92 2.32
N ILE A 373 2.87 -18.16 1.88
CA ILE A 373 2.35 -18.55 0.56
C ILE A 373 1.32 -19.64 0.79
N GLN A 374 0.10 -19.40 0.35
CA GLN A 374 -0.96 -20.40 0.35
C GLN A 374 -1.38 -20.69 -1.09
N LEU A 375 -1.36 -21.97 -1.46
CA LEU A 375 -1.83 -22.47 -2.75
C LEU A 375 -3.07 -23.33 -2.53
N GLU A 376 -4.19 -22.96 -3.13
CA GLU A 376 -5.42 -23.76 -3.12
C GLU A 376 -5.71 -24.24 -4.55
N LEU A 377 -5.90 -25.54 -4.68
CA LEU A 377 -6.23 -26.20 -5.94
C LEU A 377 -7.66 -26.75 -5.89
N GLY A 378 -8.51 -26.24 -6.79
CA GLY A 378 -9.89 -26.70 -6.95
C GLY A 378 -9.98 -28.15 -7.43
N ASN A 379 -11.21 -28.61 -7.69
CA ASN A 379 -11.44 -29.97 -8.13
C ASN A 379 -10.79 -30.25 -9.50
N ILE A 380 -10.18 -31.43 -9.64
CA ILE A 380 -9.58 -31.90 -10.89
C ILE A 380 -10.52 -32.94 -11.50
N GLN A 381 -10.94 -32.70 -12.74
CA GLN A 381 -11.68 -33.67 -13.54
C GLN A 381 -10.77 -34.20 -14.63
N VAL A 382 -10.73 -35.53 -14.80
CA VAL A 382 -9.85 -36.18 -15.77
C VAL A 382 -10.67 -37.02 -16.73
N ARG A 383 -10.33 -36.97 -18.01
CA ARG A 383 -10.86 -37.80 -19.09
C ARG A 383 -9.70 -38.50 -19.77
N CYS A 384 -9.72 -39.82 -19.82
CA CYS A 384 -8.65 -40.62 -20.40
C CYS A 384 -9.11 -41.27 -21.70
N ASP A 385 -8.29 -41.16 -22.73
CA ASP A 385 -8.46 -41.86 -23.99
C ASP A 385 -7.41 -43.00 -24.07
N GLY A 386 -7.82 -44.20 -24.50
CA GLY A 386 -6.94 -45.37 -24.63
C GLY A 386 -7.08 -46.45 -23.55
N ALA A 387 -8.10 -46.36 -22.70
CA ALA A 387 -8.49 -47.40 -21.76
C ALA A 387 -9.18 -48.58 -22.49
N GLY A 388 -8.41 -49.58 -22.93
CA GLY A 388 -8.98 -50.87 -23.32
C GLY A 388 -9.77 -51.52 -22.17
N THR A 389 -10.55 -52.56 -22.45
CA THR A 389 -11.55 -53.24 -21.58
C THR A 389 -11.04 -53.87 -20.27
N LEU A 390 -9.81 -53.58 -19.82
CA LEU A 390 -9.26 -54.09 -18.56
C LEU A 390 -9.65 -53.17 -17.39
N ASP A 391 -10.79 -53.47 -16.78
CA ASP A 391 -11.45 -52.69 -15.73
C ASP A 391 -10.50 -52.27 -14.59
N TYR A 392 -9.59 -53.17 -14.16
CA TYR A 392 -8.68 -52.91 -13.04
C TYR A 392 -7.61 -51.83 -13.32
N VAL A 393 -7.11 -51.73 -14.56
CA VAL A 393 -6.10 -50.70 -14.92
C VAL A 393 -6.78 -49.35 -15.05
N VAL A 394 -8.00 -49.34 -15.58
CA VAL A 394 -8.81 -48.13 -15.72
C VAL A 394 -9.20 -47.59 -14.35
N GLU A 395 -9.64 -48.45 -13.44
CA GLU A 395 -9.93 -48.09 -12.04
C GLU A 395 -8.69 -47.51 -11.34
N ALA A 396 -7.52 -48.13 -11.53
CA ALA A 396 -6.26 -47.62 -10.97
C ALA A 396 -5.91 -46.23 -11.51
N VAL A 397 -6.01 -46.01 -12.83
CA VAL A 397 -5.72 -44.69 -13.45
C VAL A 397 -6.71 -43.63 -12.98
N VAL A 398 -8.01 -43.93 -12.96
CA VAL A 398 -9.06 -42.97 -12.57
C VAL A 398 -8.93 -42.55 -11.10
N ASN A 399 -8.46 -43.44 -10.22
CA ASN A 399 -8.28 -43.15 -8.80
C ASN A 399 -6.91 -42.49 -8.48
N ILE A 400 -5.86 -42.83 -9.22
CA ILE A 400 -4.49 -42.35 -8.94
C ILE A 400 -4.19 -41.04 -9.68
N LEU A 401 -4.55 -40.94 -10.96
CA LEU A 401 -4.16 -39.82 -11.84
C LEU A 401 -4.62 -38.45 -11.32
N PRO A 402 -5.85 -38.24 -10.81
CA PRO A 402 -6.24 -36.93 -10.28
C PRO A 402 -5.38 -36.50 -9.08
N ASN A 403 -5.02 -37.44 -8.21
CA ASN A 403 -4.16 -37.16 -7.07
C ASN A 403 -2.72 -36.84 -7.51
N LEU A 404 -2.19 -37.55 -8.50
CA LEU A 404 -0.87 -37.24 -9.07
C LEU A 404 -0.84 -35.90 -9.78
N LEU A 405 -1.86 -35.57 -10.58
CA LEU A 405 -1.98 -34.26 -11.20
C LEU A 405 -2.04 -33.15 -10.14
N ARG A 406 -2.77 -33.37 -9.03
CA ARG A 406 -2.78 -32.44 -7.90
C ARG A 406 -1.38 -32.22 -7.34
N TYR A 407 -0.65 -33.28 -7.01
CA TYR A 407 0.72 -33.17 -6.50
C TYR A 407 1.67 -32.53 -7.51
N GLN A 408 1.63 -32.97 -8.77
CA GLN A 408 2.48 -32.43 -9.84
C GLN A 408 2.24 -30.93 -10.06
N ILE A 409 0.98 -30.49 -10.09
CA ILE A 409 0.62 -29.07 -10.23
C ILE A 409 1.02 -28.28 -8.98
N MET A 410 0.75 -28.80 -7.79
CA MET A 410 1.13 -28.14 -6.53
C MET A 410 2.64 -28.01 -6.44
N ASP A 411 3.40 -29.07 -6.66
CA ASP A 411 4.86 -29.06 -6.62
C ASP A 411 5.45 -28.15 -7.70
N ALA A 412 4.89 -28.12 -8.90
CA ALA A 412 5.35 -27.27 -9.99
C ALA A 412 5.07 -25.78 -9.75
N ILE A 413 4.14 -25.43 -8.87
CA ILE A 413 3.83 -24.06 -8.52
C ILE A 413 4.49 -23.67 -7.19
N GLU A 414 4.21 -24.41 -6.12
CA GLU A 414 4.64 -24.09 -4.75
C GLU A 414 6.17 -24.10 -4.60
N ASN A 415 6.86 -25.16 -5.03
CA ASN A 415 8.30 -25.27 -4.82
C ASN A 415 9.09 -24.20 -5.61
N PRO A 416 8.82 -23.97 -6.90
CA PRO A 416 9.43 -22.86 -7.63
C PRO A 416 9.06 -21.51 -7.04
N LEU A 417 7.81 -21.29 -6.64
CA LEU A 417 7.40 -19.97 -6.12
C LEU A 417 8.08 -19.69 -4.79
N LYS A 418 8.05 -20.63 -3.83
CA LYS A 418 8.68 -20.47 -2.52
C LYS A 418 10.19 -20.32 -2.64
N THR A 419 10.84 -21.18 -3.42
CA THR A 419 12.31 -21.16 -3.59
C THR A 419 12.76 -19.93 -4.37
N ARG A 420 12.15 -19.62 -5.52
CA ARG A 420 12.56 -18.47 -6.34
C ARG A 420 12.21 -17.14 -5.68
N VAL A 421 11.09 -17.04 -4.98
CA VAL A 421 10.77 -15.82 -4.23
C VAL A 421 11.79 -15.67 -3.11
N GLN A 422 12.03 -16.69 -2.27
CA GLN A 422 12.97 -16.58 -1.16
C GLN A 422 14.42 -16.33 -1.63
N GLU A 423 14.90 -17.05 -2.64
CA GLU A 423 16.23 -16.82 -3.25
C GLU A 423 16.37 -15.38 -3.77
N LYS A 424 15.34 -14.85 -4.44
CA LYS A 424 15.35 -13.47 -4.91
C LYS A 424 15.31 -12.49 -3.75
N LEU A 425 14.46 -12.71 -2.74
CA LEU A 425 14.41 -11.86 -1.54
C LEU A 425 15.74 -11.85 -0.76
N ASP A 426 16.43 -13.00 -0.66
CA ASP A 426 17.72 -13.10 0.03
C ASP A 426 18.87 -12.44 -0.72
N CYS A 427 18.79 -12.39 -2.06
CA CYS A 427 19.78 -11.76 -2.93
C CYS A 427 19.65 -10.22 -2.96
N ILE A 428 18.47 -9.68 -2.64
CA ILE A 428 18.18 -8.25 -2.79
C ILE A 428 18.77 -7.43 -1.63
N ASN A 429 19.62 -6.46 -1.99
CA ASN A 429 19.88 -5.31 -1.14
C ASN A 429 18.81 -4.24 -1.43
N VAL A 430 17.82 -4.14 -0.56
CA VAL A 430 16.65 -3.26 -0.78
C VAL A 430 17.05 -1.80 -0.85
N GLU A 431 17.98 -1.35 0.01
CA GLU A 431 18.46 0.03 0.01
C GLU A 431 19.16 0.40 -1.31
N GLN A 432 20.05 -0.46 -1.81
CA GLN A 432 20.71 -0.24 -3.10
C GLN A 432 19.75 -0.31 -4.28
N MET A 433 18.80 -1.26 -4.23
CA MET A 433 17.78 -1.42 -5.26
C MET A 433 16.92 -0.15 -5.36
N ILE A 434 16.47 0.38 -4.24
CA ILE A 434 15.68 1.60 -4.17
C ILE A 434 16.50 2.79 -4.69
N LYS A 435 17.73 2.98 -4.19
CA LYS A 435 18.62 4.07 -4.64
C LYS A 435 18.85 4.05 -6.15
N LYS A 436 19.04 2.87 -6.74
CA LYS A 436 19.23 2.73 -8.20
C LYS A 436 17.95 3.06 -8.98
N HIS A 437 16.82 2.50 -8.59
CA HIS A 437 15.56 2.67 -9.32
C HIS A 437 15.01 4.08 -9.22
N VAL A 438 15.28 4.80 -8.13
CA VAL A 438 14.82 6.19 -7.97
C VAL A 438 15.57 7.14 -8.90
N VAL A 439 16.89 6.95 -9.05
CA VAL A 439 17.67 7.70 -10.05
C VAL A 439 17.23 7.38 -11.47
N GLU A 440 16.83 6.12 -11.76
CA GLU A 440 16.29 5.77 -13.06
C GLU A 440 14.89 6.37 -13.29
N TYR A 441 14.04 6.38 -12.25
CA TYR A 441 12.74 7.01 -12.29
C TYR A 441 12.84 8.52 -12.52
N GLU A 442 13.77 9.21 -11.86
CA GLU A 442 14.01 10.65 -12.09
C GLU A 442 14.41 10.94 -13.55
N LYS A 443 15.15 10.04 -14.19
CA LYS A 443 15.62 10.21 -15.58
C LYS A 443 14.61 9.81 -16.65
N ARG A 444 13.78 8.80 -16.39
CA ARG A 444 12.92 8.15 -17.40
C ARG A 444 11.43 8.19 -17.06
N GLY A 445 11.06 8.68 -15.89
CA GLY A 445 9.68 8.66 -15.39
C GLY A 445 9.07 7.26 -15.47
N PHE A 446 7.82 7.18 -15.92
CA PHE A 446 7.10 5.90 -16.08
C PHE A 446 7.54 5.08 -17.30
N ASP A 447 8.47 5.59 -18.11
CA ASP A 447 9.15 4.85 -19.17
C ASP A 447 10.39 4.10 -18.67
N MET A 448 10.64 4.09 -17.36
CA MET A 448 11.68 3.27 -16.77
C MET A 448 11.48 1.78 -17.10
N GLU A 449 12.58 1.11 -17.39
CA GLU A 449 12.57 -0.32 -17.65
C GLU A 449 12.90 -1.01 -16.35
N VAL A 450 11.87 -1.54 -15.69
CA VAL A 450 12.09 -2.32 -14.47
C VAL A 450 12.72 -3.65 -14.87
N ASP A 451 14.04 -3.72 -14.82
CA ASP A 451 14.78 -4.97 -14.96
C ASP A 451 14.70 -5.73 -13.63
N PHE A 452 13.78 -6.69 -13.57
CA PHE A 452 13.63 -7.60 -12.43
C PHE A 452 14.80 -8.60 -12.29
N LYS A 453 15.91 -8.42 -13.01
CA LYS A 453 17.21 -9.02 -12.66
C LYS A 453 17.73 -8.38 -11.38
N LEU A 454 17.09 -8.77 -10.29
CA LEU A 454 17.46 -8.50 -8.91
C LEU A 454 18.75 -9.25 -8.51
N CYS A 455 19.12 -10.21 -9.36
CA CYS A 455 20.44 -10.74 -9.71
C CYS A 455 20.30 -11.35 -11.13
#